data_AF-A0A0U1L1G9-F1
#
_entry.id   AF-A0A0U1L1G9-F1
#
_cell.length_a   1.000
_cell.length_b   1.000
_cell.length_c   1.000
_cell.angle_alpha   90.00
_cell.angle_beta   90.00
_cell.angle_gamma   90.00
#
_symmetry.space_group_name_H-M   'P 1'
#
loop_
_entity.id
_entity.type
_entity.pdbx_description
1 polymer ?
#
loop_
_entity_poly.entity_id
_entity_poly.type
_entity_poly.pdbx_seq_one_letter_code
_entity_poly.pdbx_strand_id
1 'polypeptide(L)'
;MEITLTTVVAYGSYLAAESVHVSGVIAVVAASLVVGNYGLPRGMTPASRMAVLSFWEYAAFAVNSMVFLLVGLEITVMPVADSLLPVLVAAAVVLAARALSVYSLSALLSAVGQVIPSRWRHVLVWSGLRGALSMAMVLGISPVVPERDILIPVIFGVVLLSLVGQGLTIEPLVARLGLSRKQSDLEAYQLLLGENMSLRVAVEELDRNVRQGAISQSVRDEMAEQIVVKQQAIEQRIARLHMSDENIAADEQKKAERIVLLAQKTAFHNAARSGIMEWSAAAKLISQLETEQEMRAEQIHDAEGGSRSS
;
A
#
# COMPACT_ATOMS: atom_id res chain seq x y z
N MET A 1 -14.37 -19.23 -9.98
CA MET A 1 -14.65 -18.75 -11.37
C MET A 1 -13.87 -17.49 -11.68
N GLU A 2 -13.61 -16.68 -10.67
CA GLU A 2 -12.98 -15.37 -10.69
C GLU A 2 -11.52 -15.45 -11.14
N ILE A 3 -10.77 -16.45 -10.69
CA ILE A 3 -9.39 -16.70 -11.14
C ILE A 3 -9.36 -16.88 -12.67
N THR A 4 -10.17 -17.81 -13.18
CA THR A 4 -10.28 -18.09 -14.61
C THR A 4 -10.67 -16.85 -15.40
N LEU A 5 -11.63 -16.07 -14.90
CA LEU A 5 -12.03 -14.81 -15.51
C LEU A 5 -10.87 -13.81 -15.57
N THR A 6 -10.12 -13.63 -14.47
CA THR A 6 -8.96 -12.73 -14.47
C THR A 6 -7.86 -13.19 -15.41
N THR A 7 -7.65 -14.50 -15.55
CA THR A 7 -6.70 -15.07 -16.52
C THR A 7 -7.14 -14.81 -17.96
N VAL A 8 -8.43 -14.99 -18.26
CA VAL A 8 -9.00 -14.68 -19.57
C VAL A 8 -8.91 -13.19 -19.87
N VAL A 9 -9.14 -12.32 -18.88
CA VAL A 9 -8.98 -10.87 -19.07
C VAL A 9 -7.51 -10.51 -19.32
N ALA A 10 -6.57 -11.08 -18.57
CA ALA A 10 -5.15 -10.82 -18.76
C ALA A 10 -4.67 -11.27 -20.14
N TYR A 11 -4.93 -12.52 -20.52
CA TYR A 11 -4.49 -13.05 -21.82
C TYR A 11 -5.31 -12.49 -23.00
N GLY A 12 -6.61 -12.32 -22.81
CA GLY A 12 -7.51 -11.77 -23.82
C GLY A 12 -7.23 -10.31 -24.14
N SER A 13 -6.89 -9.48 -23.14
CA SER A 13 -6.47 -8.09 -23.39
C SER A 13 -5.14 -8.00 -24.14
N TYR A 14 -4.20 -8.90 -23.86
CA TYR A 14 -2.95 -9.02 -24.62
C TYR A 14 -3.22 -9.30 -26.11
N LEU A 15 -3.96 -10.36 -26.41
CA LEU A 15 -4.28 -10.76 -27.78
C LEU A 15 -5.11 -9.72 -28.53
N ALA A 16 -6.09 -9.11 -27.84
CA ALA A 16 -6.91 -8.06 -28.43
C ALA A 16 -6.05 -6.86 -28.85
N ALA A 17 -5.08 -6.45 -28.04
CA ALA A 17 -4.19 -5.34 -28.36
C ALA A 17 -3.20 -5.68 -29.49
N GLU A 18 -2.65 -6.90 -29.53
CA GLU A 18 -1.81 -7.32 -30.64
C GLU A 18 -2.55 -7.34 -31.98
N SER A 19 -3.85 -7.66 -31.98
CA SER A 19 -4.67 -7.68 -33.21
C SER A 19 -4.81 -6.30 -33.87
N VAL A 20 -4.61 -5.23 -33.10
CA VAL A 20 -4.60 -3.83 -33.58
C VAL A 20 -3.19 -3.22 -33.56
N HIS A 21 -2.14 -4.04 -33.45
CA HIS A 21 -0.74 -3.62 -33.44
C HIS A 21 -0.36 -2.62 -32.33
N VAL A 22 -1.03 -2.69 -31.18
CA VAL A 22 -0.71 -1.92 -29.98
C VAL A 22 0.03 -2.80 -28.97
N SER A 23 0.72 -2.22 -28.00
CA SER A 23 1.44 -2.98 -26.96
C SER A 23 0.50 -3.84 -26.12
N GLY A 24 0.58 -5.16 -26.32
CA GLY A 24 -0.15 -6.15 -25.53
C GLY A 24 0.13 -6.03 -24.02
N VAL A 25 1.39 -5.87 -23.64
CA VAL A 25 1.80 -5.72 -22.23
C VAL A 25 1.11 -4.52 -21.57
N ILE A 26 1.07 -3.36 -22.24
CA ILE A 26 0.41 -2.16 -21.69
C ILE A 26 -1.10 -2.37 -21.58
N ALA A 27 -1.72 -3.07 -22.53
CA ALA A 27 -3.14 -3.40 -22.47
C ALA A 27 -3.47 -4.30 -21.26
N VAL A 28 -2.62 -5.30 -20.96
CA VAL A 28 -2.77 -6.12 -19.75
C VAL A 28 -2.65 -5.29 -18.49
N VAL A 29 -1.70 -4.35 -18.43
CA VAL A 29 -1.54 -3.44 -17.28
C VAL A 29 -2.78 -2.57 -17.08
N ALA A 30 -3.32 -2.00 -18.16
CA ALA A 30 -4.56 -1.21 -18.12
C ALA A 30 -5.74 -2.06 -17.64
N ALA A 31 -5.91 -3.27 -18.18
CA ALA A 31 -6.95 -4.20 -17.75
C ALA A 31 -6.78 -4.58 -16.27
N SER A 32 -5.54 -4.81 -15.82
CA SER A 32 -5.22 -5.14 -14.42
C SER A 32 -5.54 -3.98 -13.47
N LEU A 33 -5.29 -2.73 -13.87
CA LEU A 33 -5.68 -1.54 -13.10
C LEU A 33 -7.20 -1.43 -12.96
N VAL A 34 -7.95 -1.69 -14.04
CA VAL A 34 -9.42 -1.68 -14.01
C VAL A 34 -9.95 -2.79 -13.11
N VAL A 35 -9.45 -4.02 -13.25
CA VAL A 35 -9.84 -5.16 -12.42
C VAL A 35 -9.47 -4.91 -10.95
N GLY A 36 -8.28 -4.38 -10.68
CA GLY A 36 -7.80 -4.07 -9.34
C GLY A 36 -8.60 -2.99 -8.62
N ASN A 37 -8.94 -1.90 -9.31
CA ASN A 37 -9.62 -0.75 -8.71
C ASN A 37 -11.15 -0.89 -8.67
N TYR A 38 -11.74 -1.52 -9.68
CA TYR A 38 -13.19 -1.65 -9.80
C TYR A 38 -13.69 -3.08 -9.57
N GLY A 39 -13.01 -4.07 -10.12
CA GLY A 39 -13.43 -5.48 -10.07
C GLY A 39 -13.32 -6.10 -8.67
N LEU A 40 -12.17 -5.98 -8.01
CA LEU A 40 -11.91 -6.59 -6.70
C LEU A 40 -12.80 -6.04 -5.56
N PRO A 41 -13.00 -4.72 -5.41
CA PRO A 41 -13.76 -4.18 -4.27
C PRO A 41 -15.27 -4.34 -4.38
N ARG A 42 -15.83 -4.42 -5.60
CA ARG A 42 -17.28 -4.39 -5.85
C ARG A 42 -17.85 -5.72 -6.33
N GLY A 43 -17.03 -6.56 -6.98
CA GLY A 43 -17.49 -7.78 -7.65
C GLY A 43 -17.03 -9.10 -7.01
N MET A 44 -16.29 -9.06 -5.90
CA MET A 44 -15.73 -10.24 -5.26
C MET A 44 -16.01 -10.28 -3.76
N THR A 45 -16.20 -11.47 -3.21
CA THR A 45 -16.24 -11.67 -1.77
C THR A 45 -14.81 -11.55 -1.20
N PRO A 46 -14.63 -11.25 0.10
CA PRO A 46 -13.30 -11.18 0.70
C PRO A 46 -12.47 -12.46 0.51
N ALA A 47 -13.12 -13.63 0.58
CA ALA A 47 -12.48 -14.92 0.37
C ALA A 47 -12.01 -15.12 -1.08
N SER A 48 -12.85 -14.80 -2.07
CA SER A 48 -12.45 -14.95 -3.48
C SER A 48 -11.38 -13.94 -3.89
N ARG A 49 -11.42 -12.73 -3.33
CA ARG A 49 -10.35 -11.73 -3.51
C ARG A 49 -8.99 -12.25 -3.03
N MET A 50 -8.93 -12.84 -1.84
CA MET A 50 -7.67 -13.43 -1.35
C MET A 50 -7.19 -14.57 -2.25
N ALA A 51 -8.09 -15.46 -2.67
CA ALA A 51 -7.74 -16.57 -3.57
C ALA A 51 -7.16 -16.09 -4.92
N VAL A 52 -7.76 -15.06 -5.53
CA VAL A 52 -7.26 -14.46 -6.79
C VAL A 52 -5.89 -13.83 -6.58
N LEU A 53 -5.71 -13.04 -5.52
CA LEU A 53 -4.43 -12.38 -5.24
C LEU A 53 -3.32 -13.41 -5.00
N SER A 54 -3.57 -14.42 -4.17
CA SER A 54 -2.61 -15.48 -3.91
C SER A 54 -2.27 -16.26 -5.19
N PHE A 55 -3.26 -16.60 -6.03
CA PHE A 55 -2.99 -17.28 -7.29
C PHE A 55 -2.02 -16.49 -8.18
N TRP A 56 -2.27 -15.19 -8.37
CA TRP A 56 -1.41 -14.34 -9.20
C TRP A 56 -0.03 -14.11 -8.57
N GLU A 57 0.06 -14.03 -7.26
CA GLU A 57 1.33 -13.96 -6.54
C GLU A 57 2.17 -15.24 -6.77
N TYR A 58 1.56 -16.42 -6.62
CA TYR A 58 2.23 -17.69 -6.91
C TYR A 58 2.61 -17.82 -8.39
N ALA A 59 1.72 -17.43 -9.31
CA ALA A 59 2.00 -17.48 -10.75
C ALA A 59 3.17 -16.55 -11.13
N ALA A 60 3.17 -15.32 -10.62
CA ALA A 60 4.25 -14.37 -10.83
C ALA A 60 5.56 -14.87 -10.24
N PHE A 61 5.53 -15.45 -9.04
CA PHE A 61 6.69 -16.06 -8.40
C PHE A 61 7.25 -17.23 -9.23
N ALA A 62 6.39 -18.13 -9.71
CA ALA A 62 6.79 -19.27 -10.52
C ALA A 62 7.42 -18.84 -11.85
N VAL A 63 6.79 -17.91 -12.57
CA VAL A 63 7.31 -17.37 -13.84
C VAL A 63 8.63 -16.64 -13.63
N ASN A 64 8.73 -15.78 -12.60
CA ASN A 64 9.97 -15.09 -12.29
C ASN A 64 11.10 -16.09 -11.96
N SER A 65 10.80 -17.11 -11.16
CA SER A 65 11.77 -18.16 -10.83
C SER A 65 12.24 -18.92 -12.06
N MET A 66 11.32 -19.23 -12.99
CA MET A 66 11.66 -19.88 -14.25
C MET A 66 12.56 -19.00 -15.12
N VAL A 67 12.26 -17.69 -15.22
CA VAL A 67 13.12 -16.73 -15.93
C VAL A 67 14.51 -16.68 -15.31
N PHE A 68 14.63 -16.52 -13.98
CA PHE A 68 15.94 -16.51 -13.32
C PHE A 68 16.72 -17.82 -13.48
N LEU A 69 16.03 -18.97 -13.47
CA LEU A 69 16.64 -20.26 -13.70
C LEU A 69 17.20 -20.40 -15.12
N LEU A 70 16.40 -20.06 -16.13
CA LEU A 70 16.82 -20.08 -17.55
C LEU A 70 18.05 -19.18 -17.78
N VAL A 71 18.03 -18.03 -17.13
CA VAL A 71 19.10 -17.05 -17.20
C VAL A 71 20.38 -17.56 -16.56
N GLY A 72 20.29 -18.11 -15.35
CA GLY A 72 21.45 -18.72 -14.67
C GLY A 72 22.08 -19.85 -15.49
N LEU A 73 21.27 -20.61 -16.22
CA LEU A 73 21.74 -21.65 -17.12
C LEU A 73 22.52 -21.09 -18.32
N GLU A 74 22.06 -19.98 -18.92
CA GLU A 74 22.72 -19.34 -20.07
C GLU A 74 24.03 -18.63 -19.70
N ILE A 75 24.21 -18.22 -18.44
CA ILE A 75 25.43 -17.49 -18.01
C ILE A 75 26.59 -18.43 -17.66
N THR A 76 26.29 -19.64 -17.20
CA THR A 76 27.32 -20.62 -16.80
C THR A 76 28.28 -20.95 -17.97
N VAL A 77 27.89 -20.67 -19.21
CA VAL A 77 28.70 -20.89 -20.41
C VAL A 77 29.59 -19.69 -20.82
N MET A 78 29.51 -18.52 -20.15
CA MET A 78 30.29 -17.32 -20.49
C MET A 78 31.24 -16.89 -19.36
N PRO A 79 32.47 -16.40 -19.67
CA PRO A 79 33.39 -15.91 -18.65
C PRO A 79 32.92 -14.55 -18.07
N VAL A 80 32.23 -14.60 -16.93
CA VAL A 80 31.69 -13.41 -16.22
C VAL A 80 32.80 -12.48 -15.69
N ALA A 81 33.99 -13.03 -15.42
CA ALA A 81 35.10 -12.28 -14.82
C ALA A 81 35.57 -11.09 -15.69
N ASP A 82 35.50 -11.23 -17.02
CA ASP A 82 35.94 -10.19 -17.95
C ASP A 82 34.94 -9.01 -18.04
N SER A 83 33.71 -9.21 -17.54
CA SER A 83 32.61 -8.24 -17.62
C SER A 83 32.36 -7.47 -16.32
N LEU A 84 33.16 -7.66 -15.26
CA LEU A 84 32.94 -7.03 -13.95
C LEU A 84 32.95 -5.49 -14.02
N LEU A 85 33.91 -4.90 -14.73
CA LEU A 85 33.99 -3.45 -14.87
C LEU A 85 32.81 -2.88 -15.67
N PRO A 86 32.46 -3.43 -16.86
CA PRO A 86 31.24 -3.06 -17.57
C PRO A 86 29.96 -3.17 -16.73
N VAL A 87 29.82 -4.23 -15.90
CA VAL A 87 28.68 -4.41 -15.00
C VAL A 87 28.59 -3.29 -13.98
N LEU A 88 29.70 -2.96 -13.30
CA LEU A 88 29.70 -1.89 -12.29
C LEU A 88 29.41 -0.52 -12.89
N VAL A 89 30.00 -0.21 -14.05
CA VAL A 89 29.73 1.03 -14.77
C VAL A 89 28.27 1.10 -15.21
N ALA A 90 27.73 0.03 -15.80
CA ALA A 90 26.34 -0.03 -16.21
C ALA A 90 25.38 0.11 -15.01
N ALA A 91 25.69 -0.53 -13.88
CA ALA A 91 24.90 -0.40 -12.66
C ALA A 91 24.91 1.04 -12.11
N ALA A 92 26.08 1.69 -12.09
CA ALA A 92 26.21 3.08 -11.68
C ALA A 92 25.45 4.04 -12.60
N VAL A 93 25.55 3.86 -13.92
CA VAL A 93 24.82 4.64 -14.92
C VAL A 93 23.31 4.45 -14.76
N VAL A 94 22.85 3.21 -14.58
CA VAL A 94 21.44 2.89 -14.36
C VAL A 94 20.92 3.57 -13.08
N LEU A 95 21.68 3.53 -11.99
CA LEU A 95 21.32 4.16 -10.73
C LEU A 95 21.30 5.69 -10.85
N ALA A 96 22.28 6.28 -11.54
CA ALA A 96 22.36 7.71 -11.79
C ALA A 96 21.19 8.18 -12.68
N ALA A 97 20.88 7.45 -13.75
CA ALA A 97 19.72 7.71 -14.60
C ALA A 97 18.43 7.66 -13.79
N ARG A 98 18.28 6.67 -12.90
CA ARG A 98 17.12 6.56 -12.01
C ARG A 98 17.02 7.74 -11.06
N ALA A 99 18.13 8.11 -10.41
CA ALA A 99 18.19 9.26 -9.53
C ALA A 99 17.77 10.54 -10.28
N LEU A 100 18.33 10.76 -11.47
CA LEU A 100 17.99 11.90 -12.30
C LEU A 100 16.51 11.93 -12.68
N SER A 101 15.92 10.79 -13.10
CA SER A 101 14.50 10.72 -13.43
C SER A 101 13.61 11.00 -12.23
N VAL A 102 13.91 10.41 -11.07
CA VAL A 102 13.10 10.58 -9.85
C VAL A 102 13.20 12.00 -9.31
N TYR A 103 14.40 12.58 -9.22
CA TYR A 103 14.56 13.95 -8.73
C TYR A 103 14.00 14.98 -9.71
N SER A 104 14.19 14.80 -11.02
CA SER A 104 13.59 15.68 -12.03
C SER A 104 12.07 15.64 -11.98
N LEU A 105 11.48 14.44 -11.88
CA LEU A 105 10.03 14.30 -11.79
C LEU A 105 9.50 14.84 -10.46
N SER A 106 10.20 14.59 -9.35
CA SER A 106 9.83 15.14 -8.04
C SER A 106 9.91 16.67 -8.02
N ALA A 107 10.88 17.27 -8.72
CA ALA A 107 10.99 18.73 -8.86
C ALA A 107 9.82 19.29 -9.67
N LEU A 108 9.44 18.62 -10.77
CA LEU A 108 8.27 18.97 -11.56
C LEU A 108 6.98 18.89 -10.73
N LEU A 109 6.80 17.82 -9.94
CA LEU A 109 5.63 17.67 -9.06
C LEU A 109 5.59 18.75 -7.97
N SER A 110 6.75 19.12 -7.41
CA SER A 110 6.80 20.20 -6.42
C SER A 110 6.42 21.55 -7.01
N ALA A 111 6.66 21.78 -8.31
CA ALA A 111 6.21 22.99 -9.00
C ALA A 111 4.68 23.07 -9.16
N VAL A 112 3.98 21.92 -9.09
CA VAL A 112 2.51 21.81 -9.16
C VAL A 112 1.90 21.66 -7.75
N GLY A 113 2.68 21.93 -6.69
CA GLY A 113 2.21 21.90 -5.30
C GLY A 113 2.24 20.52 -4.63
N GLN A 114 2.71 19.47 -5.31
CA GLN A 114 2.85 18.13 -4.71
C GLN A 114 4.29 17.88 -4.26
N VAL A 115 4.57 18.17 -2.99
CA VAL A 115 5.93 18.04 -2.43
C VAL A 115 6.15 16.63 -1.87
N ILE A 116 6.93 15.82 -2.59
CA ILE A 116 7.41 14.54 -2.05
C ILE A 116 8.51 14.82 -1.02
N PRO A 117 8.41 14.34 0.24
CA PRO A 117 9.46 14.55 1.24
C PRO A 117 10.79 13.94 0.80
N SER A 118 11.91 14.60 1.10
CA SER A 118 13.25 14.16 0.64
C SER A 118 13.60 12.73 1.06
N ARG A 119 13.15 12.30 2.25
CA ARG A 119 13.33 10.91 2.73
C ARG A 119 12.67 9.89 1.78
N TRP A 120 11.46 10.18 1.31
CA TRP A 120 10.76 9.34 0.34
C TRP A 120 11.40 9.39 -1.04
N ARG A 121 11.98 10.51 -1.47
CA ARG A 121 12.73 10.58 -2.74
C ARG A 121 13.90 9.61 -2.75
N HIS A 122 14.67 9.54 -1.66
CA HIS A 122 15.77 8.58 -1.54
C HIS A 122 15.29 7.13 -1.61
N VAL A 123 14.19 6.80 -0.93
CA VAL A 123 13.57 5.47 -1.02
C VAL A 123 13.12 5.17 -2.44
N LEU A 124 12.49 6.10 -3.15
CA LEU A 124 12.02 5.91 -4.54
C LEU A 124 13.16 5.68 -5.54
N VAL A 125 14.32 6.28 -5.31
CA VAL A 125 15.54 6.00 -6.10
C VAL A 125 16.06 4.61 -5.79
N TRP A 126 16.11 4.24 -4.51
CA TRP A 126 16.69 2.97 -4.05
C TRP A 126 15.75 1.76 -4.23
N SER A 127 14.44 1.97 -4.33
CA SER A 127 13.42 0.92 -4.50
C SER A 127 13.29 0.39 -5.92
N GLY A 128 14.06 0.93 -6.87
CA GLY A 128 14.04 0.56 -8.28
C GLY A 128 14.72 -0.78 -8.57
N LEU A 129 14.30 -1.84 -7.88
CA LEU A 129 14.79 -3.20 -8.09
C LEU A 129 14.58 -3.60 -9.56
N ARG A 130 15.68 -3.93 -10.24
CA ARG A 130 15.65 -4.43 -11.61
C ARG A 130 15.13 -5.87 -11.57
N GLY A 131 13.95 -6.08 -12.16
CA GLY A 131 13.26 -7.36 -12.14
C GLY A 131 13.56 -8.26 -13.34
N ALA A 132 12.84 -9.38 -13.39
CA ALA A 132 12.90 -10.39 -14.46
C ALA A 132 12.59 -9.84 -15.86
N LEU A 133 11.85 -8.72 -15.96
CA LEU A 133 11.48 -8.12 -17.25
C LEU A 133 12.71 -7.69 -18.07
N SER A 134 13.69 -7.02 -17.44
CA SER A 134 14.91 -6.61 -18.16
C SER A 134 15.66 -7.81 -18.74
N MET A 135 15.59 -8.93 -18.03
CA MET A 135 16.22 -10.16 -18.47
C MET A 135 15.43 -10.86 -19.58
N ALA A 136 14.10 -10.94 -19.46
CA ALA A 136 13.24 -11.45 -20.54
C ALA A 136 13.46 -10.68 -21.85
N MET A 137 13.66 -9.35 -21.78
CA MET A 137 13.94 -8.54 -22.96
C MET A 137 15.29 -8.87 -23.60
N VAL A 138 16.36 -9.08 -22.82
CA VAL A 138 17.67 -9.42 -23.42
C VAL A 138 17.67 -10.82 -24.03
N LEU A 139 16.95 -11.77 -23.42
CA LEU A 139 16.80 -13.12 -23.97
C LEU A 139 16.02 -13.16 -25.26
N GLY A 140 15.07 -12.24 -25.44
CA GLY A 140 14.31 -12.09 -26.68
C GLY A 140 15.09 -11.47 -27.84
N ILE A 141 16.32 -11.01 -27.63
CA ILE A 141 17.16 -10.45 -28.70
C ILE A 141 17.57 -11.59 -29.64
N SER A 142 17.39 -11.35 -30.95
CA SER A 142 17.80 -12.27 -31.99
C SER A 142 19.28 -12.66 -31.85
N PRO A 143 19.62 -13.95 -32.01
CA PRO A 143 21.01 -14.42 -31.94
C PRO A 143 21.92 -13.85 -33.04
N VAL A 144 21.35 -13.12 -34.01
CA VAL A 144 22.09 -12.46 -35.10
C VAL A 144 22.78 -11.17 -34.63
N VAL A 145 22.41 -10.63 -33.46
CA VAL A 145 23.02 -9.39 -32.93
C VAL A 145 24.39 -9.71 -32.31
N PRO A 146 25.51 -9.17 -32.87
CA PRO A 146 26.86 -9.49 -32.40
C PRO A 146 27.12 -9.11 -30.94
N GLU A 147 26.47 -8.06 -30.43
CA GLU A 147 26.65 -7.55 -29.07
C GLU A 147 25.86 -8.35 -28.02
N ARG A 148 25.06 -9.36 -28.43
CA ARG A 148 24.25 -10.19 -27.53
C ARG A 148 25.08 -10.85 -26.44
N ASP A 149 26.27 -11.36 -26.80
CA ASP A 149 27.18 -12.07 -25.90
C ASP A 149 27.81 -11.15 -24.83
N ILE A 150 27.80 -9.83 -25.06
CA ILE A 150 28.24 -8.83 -24.08
C ILE A 150 27.05 -8.30 -23.27
N LEU A 151 25.89 -8.10 -23.90
CA LEU A 151 24.70 -7.55 -23.28
C LEU A 151 24.13 -8.47 -22.19
N ILE A 152 24.10 -9.78 -22.44
CA ILE A 152 23.57 -10.77 -21.49
C ILE A 152 24.30 -10.74 -20.14
N PRO A 153 25.64 -10.92 -20.07
CA PRO A 153 26.35 -10.91 -18.79
C PRO A 153 26.31 -9.54 -18.10
N VAL A 154 26.31 -8.44 -18.85
CA VAL A 154 26.21 -7.08 -18.28
C VAL A 154 24.85 -6.84 -17.65
N ILE A 155 23.75 -7.11 -18.37
CA ILE A 155 22.39 -6.90 -17.87
C ILE A 155 22.13 -7.83 -16.69
N PHE A 156 22.57 -9.08 -16.76
CA PHE A 156 22.48 -10.00 -15.63
C PHE A 156 23.22 -9.48 -14.41
N GLY A 157 24.48 -9.06 -14.55
CA GLY A 157 25.26 -8.54 -13.43
C GLY A 157 24.60 -7.33 -12.78
N VAL A 158 24.01 -6.42 -13.57
CA VAL A 158 23.24 -5.28 -13.07
C VAL A 158 21.98 -5.73 -12.33
N VAL A 159 21.23 -6.68 -12.88
CA VAL A 159 20.02 -7.25 -12.24
C VAL A 159 20.38 -7.95 -10.92
N LEU A 160 21.43 -8.78 -10.91
CA LEU A 160 21.90 -9.48 -9.72
C LEU A 160 22.36 -8.51 -8.64
N LEU A 161 23.16 -7.49 -9.01
CA LEU A 161 23.62 -6.46 -8.08
C LEU A 161 22.45 -5.64 -7.52
N SER A 162 21.43 -5.36 -8.35
CA SER A 162 20.21 -4.70 -7.90
C SER A 162 19.41 -5.57 -6.94
N LEU A 163 19.14 -6.83 -7.28
CA LEU A 163 18.35 -7.73 -6.44
C LEU A 163 19.03 -8.06 -5.11
N VAL A 164 20.33 -8.37 -5.12
CA VAL A 164 21.07 -8.71 -3.90
C VAL A 164 21.47 -7.45 -3.14
N GLY A 165 22.09 -6.49 -3.83
CA GLY A 165 22.58 -5.25 -3.23
C GLY A 165 21.45 -4.33 -2.79
N GLN A 166 20.58 -3.90 -3.70
CA GLN A 166 19.47 -3.00 -3.35
C GLN A 166 18.39 -3.74 -2.55
N GLY A 167 18.11 -5.00 -2.86
CA GLY A 167 17.08 -5.78 -2.16
C GLY A 167 17.40 -6.00 -0.68
N LEU A 168 18.66 -6.29 -0.33
CA LEU A 168 19.06 -6.46 1.06
C LEU A 168 19.26 -5.13 1.80
N THR A 169 19.56 -4.04 1.08
CA THR A 169 19.83 -2.73 1.69
C THR A 169 18.61 -1.84 1.82
N ILE A 170 17.49 -2.15 1.18
CA ILE A 170 16.29 -1.31 1.23
C ILE A 170 15.65 -1.28 2.61
N GLU A 171 15.54 -2.43 3.28
CA GLU A 171 14.96 -2.53 4.62
C GLU A 171 15.76 -1.71 5.66
N PRO A 172 17.09 -1.86 5.79
CA PRO A 172 17.86 -1.03 6.71
C PRO A 172 17.89 0.45 6.30
N LEU A 173 17.78 0.77 5.00
CA LEU A 173 17.67 2.16 4.53
C LEU A 173 16.36 2.81 4.99
N VAL A 174 15.23 2.13 4.81
CA VAL A 174 13.91 2.60 5.25
C VAL A 174 13.87 2.75 6.77
N ALA A 175 14.46 1.79 7.51
CA ALA A 175 14.61 1.87 8.96
C ALA A 175 15.47 3.08 9.40
N ARG A 176 16.62 3.31 8.77
CA ARG A 176 17.49 4.47 9.06
C ARG A 176 16.83 5.81 8.75
N LEU A 177 15.97 5.87 7.74
CA LEU A 177 15.23 7.08 7.38
C LEU A 177 14.05 7.35 8.34
N GLY A 178 13.79 6.46 9.31
CA GLY A 178 12.66 6.57 10.23
C GLY A 178 11.31 6.43 9.53
N LEU A 179 11.29 5.78 8.36
CA LEU A 179 10.08 5.53 7.58
C LEU A 179 9.48 4.16 7.86
N SER A 180 10.23 3.29 8.54
CA SER A 180 9.72 2.00 8.97
C SER A 180 8.86 2.19 10.22
N ARG A 181 7.55 1.98 10.08
CA ARG A 181 6.65 1.84 11.22
C ARG A 181 7.16 0.67 12.04
N LYS A 182 7.28 0.83 13.37
CA LYS A 182 7.52 -0.33 14.22
C LYS A 182 6.28 -1.21 14.15
N GLN A 183 6.37 -2.31 13.40
CA GLN A 183 5.29 -3.29 13.28
C GLN A 183 4.76 -3.73 14.66
N SER A 184 5.66 -3.80 15.66
CA SER A 184 5.35 -4.08 17.06
C SER A 184 4.38 -3.08 17.68
N ASP A 185 4.52 -1.80 17.37
CA ASP A 185 3.79 -0.73 18.04
C ASP A 185 2.37 -0.62 17.45
N LEU A 186 2.24 -0.85 16.14
CA LEU A 186 0.93 -0.97 15.48
C LEU A 186 0.15 -2.20 15.98
N GLU A 187 0.81 -3.36 16.09
CA GLU A 187 0.17 -4.58 16.60
C GLU A 187 -0.27 -4.41 18.05
N ALA A 188 0.59 -3.85 18.91
CA ALA A 188 0.24 -3.53 20.29
C ALA A 188 -0.95 -2.57 20.39
N TYR A 189 -0.99 -1.54 19.54
CA TYR A 189 -2.10 -0.61 19.46
C TYR A 189 -3.42 -1.30 19.05
N GLN A 190 -3.38 -2.18 18.03
CA GLN A 190 -4.57 -2.92 17.59
C GLN A 190 -5.09 -3.88 18.67
N LEU A 191 -4.20 -4.55 19.41
CA LEU A 191 -4.58 -5.40 20.54
C LEU A 191 -5.29 -4.59 21.65
N LEU A 192 -4.75 -3.42 21.99
CA LEU A 192 -5.36 -2.53 23.00
C LEU A 192 -6.76 -2.05 22.59
N LEU A 193 -6.94 -1.66 21.32
CA LEU A 193 -8.26 -1.28 20.80
C LEU A 193 -9.25 -2.46 20.84
N GLY A 194 -8.82 -3.66 20.44
CA GLY A 194 -9.65 -4.86 20.48
C GLY A 194 -10.08 -5.22 21.90
N GLU A 195 -9.14 -5.14 22.85
CA GLU A 195 -9.41 -5.36 24.27
C GLU A 195 -10.43 -4.33 24.80
N ASN A 196 -10.24 -3.04 24.52
CA ASN A 196 -11.18 -1.98 24.92
C ASN A 196 -12.58 -2.20 24.32
N MET A 197 -12.66 -2.57 23.04
CA MET A 197 -13.93 -2.86 22.36
C MET A 197 -14.67 -4.03 23.02
N SER A 198 -13.95 -5.12 23.34
CA SER A 198 -14.54 -6.29 24.02
C SER A 198 -15.07 -5.94 25.42
N LEU A 199 -14.38 -5.07 26.15
CA LEU A 199 -14.81 -4.59 27.46
C LEU A 199 -16.08 -3.73 27.36
N ARG A 200 -16.20 -2.88 26.32
CA ARG A 200 -17.44 -2.11 26.07
C ARG A 200 -18.64 -3.02 25.82
N VAL A 201 -18.47 -4.06 25.02
CA VAL A 201 -19.50 -5.07 24.78
C VAL A 201 -19.86 -5.81 26.07
N ALA A 202 -18.88 -6.14 26.91
CA ALA A 202 -19.13 -6.78 28.20
C ALA A 202 -20.03 -5.94 29.12
N VAL A 203 -19.85 -4.61 29.15
CA VAL A 203 -20.73 -3.70 29.93
C VAL A 203 -22.16 -3.70 29.38
N GLU A 204 -22.32 -3.63 28.05
CA GLU A 204 -23.66 -3.69 27.44
C GLU A 204 -24.39 -5.00 27.76
N GLU A 205 -23.65 -6.12 27.80
CA GLU A 205 -24.20 -7.43 28.13
C GLU A 205 -24.58 -7.54 29.62
N LEU A 206 -23.77 -6.95 30.52
CA LEU A 206 -24.15 -6.83 31.94
C LEU A 206 -25.45 -6.04 32.11
N ASP A 207 -25.58 -4.90 31.43
CA ASP A 207 -26.82 -4.11 31.44
C ASP A 207 -28.03 -4.87 30.90
N ARG A 208 -27.82 -5.72 29.89
CA ARG A 208 -28.88 -6.57 29.34
C ARG A 208 -29.32 -7.64 30.35
N ASN A 209 -28.38 -8.29 31.04
CA ASN A 209 -28.68 -9.34 32.02
C ASN A 209 -29.38 -8.78 33.27
N VAL A 210 -29.05 -7.56 33.70
CA VAL A 210 -29.80 -6.86 34.74
C VAL A 210 -31.25 -6.62 34.31
N ARG A 211 -31.48 -6.11 33.09
CA ARG A 211 -32.84 -5.86 32.56
C ARG A 211 -33.69 -7.13 32.47
N GLN A 212 -33.05 -8.29 32.29
CA GLN A 212 -33.71 -9.59 32.22
C GLN A 212 -33.92 -10.25 33.60
N GLY A 213 -33.40 -9.65 34.67
CA GLY A 213 -33.46 -10.20 36.03
C GLY A 213 -32.54 -11.40 36.26
N ALA A 214 -31.58 -11.66 35.37
CA ALA A 214 -30.63 -12.77 35.49
C ALA A 214 -29.51 -12.48 36.51
N ILE A 215 -29.18 -11.20 36.71
CA ILE A 215 -28.18 -10.73 37.70
C ILE A 215 -28.72 -9.51 38.46
N SER A 216 -28.24 -9.32 39.69
CA SER A 216 -28.63 -8.16 40.52
C SER A 216 -27.88 -6.89 40.13
N GLN A 217 -28.48 -5.72 40.42
CA GLN A 217 -27.86 -4.41 40.18
C GLN A 217 -26.50 -4.29 40.87
N SER A 218 -26.38 -4.78 42.11
CA SER A 218 -25.14 -4.73 42.90
C SER A 218 -23.99 -5.48 42.22
N VAL A 219 -24.24 -6.66 41.65
CA VAL A 219 -23.20 -7.45 40.97
C VAL A 219 -22.78 -6.78 39.66
N ARG A 220 -23.73 -6.19 38.93
CA ARG A 220 -23.43 -5.42 37.73
C ARG A 220 -22.56 -4.21 38.05
N ASP A 221 -22.86 -3.47 39.10
CA ASP A 221 -22.09 -2.28 39.48
C ASP A 221 -20.65 -2.64 39.88
N GLU A 222 -20.48 -3.72 40.66
CA GLU A 222 -19.16 -4.24 41.03
C GLU A 222 -18.35 -4.68 39.79
N MET A 223 -18.95 -5.43 38.86
CA MET A 223 -18.27 -5.84 37.63
C MET A 223 -17.96 -4.66 36.70
N ALA A 224 -18.87 -3.69 36.60
CA ALA A 224 -18.67 -2.49 35.79
C ALA A 224 -17.50 -1.66 36.31
N GLU A 225 -17.35 -1.52 37.63
CA GLU A 225 -16.21 -0.82 38.24
C GLU A 225 -14.88 -1.47 37.86
N GLN A 226 -14.78 -2.80 37.94
CA GLN A 226 -13.58 -3.53 37.52
C GLN A 226 -13.26 -3.32 36.03
N ILE A 227 -14.28 -3.27 35.17
CA ILE A 227 -14.11 -3.01 33.74
C ILE A 227 -13.61 -1.58 33.50
N VAL A 228 -14.16 -0.58 34.20
CA VAL A 228 -13.73 0.82 34.08
C VAL A 228 -12.26 0.97 34.45
N VAL A 229 -11.80 0.31 35.53
CA VAL A 229 -10.38 0.31 35.92
C VAL A 229 -9.49 -0.29 34.81
N LYS A 230 -9.92 -1.40 34.18
CA LYS A 230 -9.20 -1.99 33.04
C LYS A 230 -9.17 -1.06 31.83
N GLN A 231 -10.29 -0.41 31.50
CA GLN A 231 -10.37 0.55 30.40
C GLN A 231 -9.43 1.73 30.61
N GLN A 232 -9.37 2.28 31.83
CA GLN A 232 -8.44 3.36 32.16
C GLN A 232 -6.97 2.94 31.98
N ALA A 233 -6.60 1.72 32.41
CA ALA A 233 -5.26 1.20 32.20
C ALA A 233 -4.92 1.01 30.71
N ILE A 234 -5.89 0.58 29.89
CA ILE A 234 -5.75 0.47 28.44
C ILE A 234 -5.55 1.85 27.80
N GLU A 235 -6.37 2.85 28.16
CA GLU A 235 -6.24 4.21 27.61
C GLU A 235 -4.90 4.85 27.97
N GLN A 236 -4.38 4.62 29.17
CA GLN A 236 -3.03 5.07 29.53
C GLN A 236 -1.95 4.43 28.66
N ARG A 237 -2.10 3.14 28.29
CA ARG A 237 -1.16 2.45 27.39
C ARG A 237 -1.25 2.99 25.96
N ILE A 238 -2.47 3.27 25.47
CA ILE A 238 -2.69 3.92 24.17
C ILE A 238 -2.04 5.31 24.16
N ALA A 239 -2.25 6.11 25.21
CA ALA A 239 -1.65 7.44 25.32
C ALA A 239 -0.10 7.39 25.30
N ARG A 240 0.52 6.40 25.94
CA ARG A 240 1.98 6.21 25.86
C ARG A 240 2.44 5.86 24.45
N LEU A 241 1.69 5.05 23.71
CA LEU A 241 1.99 4.73 22.31
C LEU A 241 1.89 5.97 21.41
N HIS A 242 0.91 6.82 21.64
CA HIS A 242 0.78 8.11 20.93
C HIS A 242 1.97 9.04 21.20
N MET A 243 2.52 9.02 22.41
CA MET A 243 3.72 9.81 22.73
C MET A 243 5.00 9.23 22.10
N SER A 244 5.06 7.91 21.89
CA SER A 244 6.25 7.25 21.30
C SER A 244 6.25 7.24 19.77
N ASP A 245 5.08 7.20 19.13
CA ASP A 245 4.93 7.20 17.67
C ASP A 245 3.79 8.15 17.25
N GLU A 246 4.20 9.34 16.79
CA GLU A 246 3.30 10.39 16.31
C GLU A 246 2.40 9.91 15.16
N ASN A 247 2.85 8.94 14.36
CA ASN A 247 2.06 8.41 13.26
C ASN A 247 0.85 7.60 13.76
N ILE A 248 0.93 6.94 14.93
CA ILE A 248 -0.21 6.21 15.50
C ILE A 248 -1.30 7.20 15.89
N ALA A 249 -0.93 8.31 16.54
CA ALA A 249 -1.87 9.35 16.93
C ALA A 249 -2.52 10.01 15.70
N ALA A 250 -1.72 10.34 14.68
CA ALA A 250 -2.24 10.92 13.44
C ALA A 250 -3.18 9.96 12.69
N ASP A 251 -2.86 8.66 12.65
CA ASP A 251 -3.72 7.63 12.04
C ASP A 251 -5.05 7.47 12.81
N GLU A 252 -5.01 7.45 14.15
CA GLU A 252 -6.21 7.39 14.97
C GLU A 252 -7.12 8.61 14.74
N GLN A 253 -6.53 9.81 14.71
CA GLN A 253 -7.27 11.03 14.46
C GLN A 253 -7.97 11.01 13.08
N LYS A 254 -7.24 10.66 12.02
CA LYS A 254 -7.81 10.51 10.66
C LYS A 254 -8.94 9.47 10.63
N LYS A 255 -8.79 8.38 11.38
CA LYS A 255 -9.83 7.35 11.50
C LYS A 255 -11.05 7.87 12.24
N ALA A 256 -10.88 8.62 13.33
CA ALA A 256 -11.96 9.24 14.09
C ALA A 256 -12.73 10.27 13.25
N GLU A 257 -12.02 11.13 12.53
CA GLU A 257 -12.61 12.09 11.58
C GLU A 257 -13.46 11.38 10.53
N ARG A 258 -12.95 10.29 9.95
CA ARG A 258 -13.71 9.47 8.99
C ARG A 258 -14.96 8.85 9.61
N ILE A 259 -14.89 8.36 10.85
CA ILE A 259 -16.05 7.79 11.55
C ILE A 259 -17.12 8.86 11.76
N VAL A 260 -16.74 10.05 12.24
CA VAL A 260 -17.66 11.17 12.46
C VAL A 260 -18.30 11.61 11.15
N LEU A 261 -17.51 11.76 10.09
CA LEU A 261 -18.01 12.14 8.77
C LEU A 261 -19.04 11.14 8.23
N LEU A 262 -18.73 9.84 8.32
CA LEU A 262 -19.66 8.79 7.88
C LEU A 262 -20.95 8.81 8.73
N ALA A 263 -20.84 8.98 10.04
CA ALA A 263 -21.99 9.08 10.92
C ALA A 263 -22.89 10.28 10.57
N GLN A 264 -22.31 11.45 10.30
CA GLN A 264 -23.05 12.64 9.86
C GLN A 264 -23.74 12.42 8.51
N LYS A 265 -23.03 11.84 7.53
CA LYS A 265 -23.60 11.49 6.21
C LYS A 265 -24.77 10.53 6.35
N THR A 266 -24.62 9.49 7.17
CA THR A 266 -25.69 8.52 7.45
C THR A 266 -26.88 9.21 8.13
N ALA A 267 -26.64 10.13 9.08
CA ALA A 267 -27.70 10.87 9.75
C ALA A 267 -28.51 11.73 8.77
N PHE A 268 -27.85 12.48 7.86
CA PHE A 268 -28.53 13.26 6.83
C PHE A 268 -29.31 12.41 5.85
N HIS A 269 -28.74 11.29 5.41
CA HIS A 269 -29.45 10.34 4.55
C HIS A 269 -30.68 9.75 5.24
N ASN A 270 -30.58 9.40 6.53
CA ASN A 270 -31.70 8.89 7.31
C ASN A 270 -32.79 9.95 7.56
N ALA A 271 -32.40 11.21 7.81
CA ALA A 271 -33.32 12.34 7.94
C ALA A 271 -34.11 12.59 6.64
N ALA A 272 -33.45 12.48 5.49
CA ALA A 272 -34.12 12.57 4.19
C ALA A 272 -35.08 11.40 3.95
N ARG A 273 -34.64 10.17 4.24
CA ARG A 273 -35.46 8.96 4.10
C ARG A 273 -36.70 8.95 5.00
N SER A 274 -36.61 9.53 6.19
CA SER A 274 -37.70 9.62 7.16
C SER A 274 -38.63 10.82 6.93
N GLY A 275 -38.38 11.64 5.90
CA GLY A 275 -39.19 12.83 5.59
C GLY A 275 -38.99 14.00 6.56
N ILE A 276 -38.01 13.91 7.46
CA ILE A 276 -37.62 15.00 8.37
C ILE A 276 -36.95 16.14 7.58
N MET A 277 -36.33 15.82 6.45
CA MET A 277 -35.63 16.77 5.59
C MET A 277 -35.87 16.49 4.10
N GLU A 278 -35.89 17.54 3.28
CA GLU A 278 -35.87 17.46 1.82
C GLU A 278 -34.56 16.85 1.30
N TRP A 279 -34.62 15.99 0.27
CA TRP A 279 -33.42 15.36 -0.33
C TRP A 279 -32.41 16.38 -0.85
N SER A 280 -32.91 17.48 -1.39
CA SER A 280 -32.10 18.62 -1.86
C SER A 280 -31.30 19.27 -0.72
N ALA A 281 -31.91 19.40 0.45
CA ALA A 281 -31.25 19.95 1.64
C ALA A 281 -30.20 18.99 2.22
N ALA A 282 -30.50 17.68 2.27
CA ALA A 282 -29.54 16.67 2.71
C ALA A 282 -28.32 16.59 1.78
N ALA A 283 -28.53 16.63 0.46
CA ALA A 283 -27.44 16.65 -0.52
C ALA A 283 -26.54 17.89 -0.36
N LYS A 284 -27.14 19.06 -0.10
CA LYS A 284 -26.39 20.30 0.14
C LYS A 284 -25.53 20.22 1.40
N LEU A 285 -26.06 19.69 2.50
CA LEU A 285 -25.30 19.53 3.75
C LEU A 285 -24.15 18.52 3.62
N ILE A 286 -24.37 17.43 2.89
CA ILE A 286 -23.30 16.46 2.59
C ILE A 286 -22.19 17.10 1.77
N SER A 287 -22.55 17.85 0.72
CA SER A 287 -21.57 18.57 -0.09
C SER A 287 -20.80 19.61 0.72
N GLN A 288 -21.46 20.37 1.59
CA GLN A 288 -20.80 21.32 2.48
C GLN A 288 -19.81 20.65 3.43
N LEU A 289 -20.18 19.50 4.01
CA LEU A 289 -19.27 18.71 4.85
C LEU A 289 -18.05 18.22 4.07
N GLU A 290 -18.21 17.77 2.83
CA GLU A 290 -17.10 17.32 1.99
C GLU A 290 -16.14 18.49 1.68
N THR A 291 -16.68 19.66 1.32
CA THR A 291 -15.87 20.85 1.07
C THR A 291 -15.14 21.34 2.33
N GLU A 292 -15.79 21.31 3.50
CA GLU A 292 -15.14 21.72 4.75
C GLU A 292 -13.98 20.78 5.12
N GLN A 293 -14.13 19.48 4.86
CA GLN A 293 -13.07 18.49 5.07
C GLN A 293 -11.91 18.69 4.10
N GLU A 294 -12.18 18.96 2.82
CA GLU A 294 -11.15 19.27 1.82
C GLU A 294 -10.34 20.51 2.23
N MET A 295 -11.02 21.60 2.63
CA MET A 295 -10.34 22.82 3.10
C MET A 295 -9.50 22.58 4.37
N ARG A 296 -9.97 21.75 5.32
CA ARG A 296 -9.18 21.40 6.51
C ARG A 296 -7.95 20.57 6.15
N ALA A 297 -8.09 19.64 5.21
CA ALA A 297 -6.97 18.83 4.73
C ALA A 297 -5.89 19.70 4.04
N GLU A 298 -6.31 20.70 3.27
CA GLU A 298 -5.40 21.68 2.65
C GLU A 298 -4.68 22.54 3.69
N GLN A 299 -5.37 23.04 4.72
CA GLN A 299 -4.77 23.85 5.78
C GLN A 299 -3.72 23.08 6.61
N ILE A 300 -3.97 21.80 6.89
CA ILE A 300 -3.01 20.93 7.58
C ILE A 300 -1.76 20.70 6.70
N HIS A 301 -1.97 20.48 5.40
CA HIS A 301 -0.87 20.30 4.44
C HIS A 301 -0.01 21.57 4.29
N ASP A 302 -0.62 22.76 4.31
CA ASP A 302 0.09 24.05 4.24
C ASP A 302 0.86 24.36 5.54
N ALA A 303 0.31 24.01 6.70
CA ALA A 303 0.99 24.18 8.00
C ALA A 303 2.23 23.27 8.13
N GLU A 304 2.16 22.03 7.64
CA GLU A 304 3.31 21.12 7.59
C GLU A 304 4.36 21.53 6.54
N GLY A 305 3.95 22.21 5.47
CA GLY A 305 4.83 22.75 4.44
C GLY A 305 5.63 24.00 4.88
N GLY A 306 5.03 24.88 5.70
CA GLY A 306 5.63 26.13 6.16
C GLY A 306 6.67 25.99 7.29
N SER A 307 6.63 24.89 8.05
CA SER A 307 7.56 24.61 9.15
C SER A 307 8.97 24.18 8.69
N ARG A 308 9.14 23.80 7.41
CA ARG A 308 10.42 23.33 6.85
C ARG A 308 11.23 24.40 6.10
N SER A 309 10.79 25.66 6.07
CA SER A 309 11.48 26.78 5.40
C SER A 309 12.16 27.76 6.35
N SER A 310 12.28 27.43 7.65
CA SER A 310 13.01 28.21 8.66
C SER A 310 14.26 27.50 9.14
#